data_AF-A0A7C3J6F2-F1
#
_entry.id   AF-A0A7C3J6F2-F1
#
_cell.length_a   1.000
_cell.length_b   1.000
_cell.length_c   1.000
_cell.angle_alpha   90.00
_cell.angle_beta   90.00
_cell.angle_gamma   90.00
#
_symmetry.space_group_name_H-M   'P 1'
#
loop_
_entity.id
_entity.type
_entity.pdbx_description
1 polymer ?
#
loop_
_entity_poly.entity_id
_entity_poly.type
_entity_poly.pdbx_seq_one_letter_code
_entity_poly.pdbx_strand_id
1 'polypeptide(L)'
;MKSSSISNIIEKIKESIVVVKTDKNIGTGFIADTTGIVITNAHVVEDSTDCEIQMFDKKSYDAKVIESNFDMDIAFIKIISNRVFKKANVLKRKDYNVGDEVIAYGNPLGFENTVTKGIISALDREIGGIKYIQTDVPINPGNSGGPLVDKKGRIIGINTLKIADASGIGFAIPIIDIVPLINLTIKKYKLTPDSVYCNVCGHRNSSNSSWCEKCGAKLVENVEKVKNKNKKCPECGEKNPADAKWCKKCGHNLDLE
;
A
#
# COMPACT_ATOMS: atom_id res chain seq x y z
N MET A 1 27.07 13.88 -6.54
CA MET A 1 25.74 13.25 -6.49
C MET A 1 25.57 12.62 -5.11
N LYS A 2 24.68 13.14 -4.25
CA LYS A 2 24.39 12.47 -2.97
C LYS A 2 23.67 11.17 -3.32
N SER A 3 24.34 10.03 -3.15
CA SER A 3 23.69 8.72 -3.09
C SER A 3 22.47 8.87 -2.18
N SER A 4 21.28 8.52 -2.67
CA SER A 4 20.08 8.52 -1.84
C SER A 4 20.30 7.47 -0.75
N SER A 5 20.70 7.92 0.44
CA SER A 5 20.89 7.04 1.59
C SER A 5 19.63 6.20 1.80
N ILE A 6 19.81 4.93 2.19
CA ILE A 6 18.71 4.01 2.51
C ILE A 6 17.77 4.64 3.55
N SER A 7 18.31 5.42 4.49
CA SER A 7 17.53 6.18 5.45
C SER A 7 16.52 7.12 4.77
N ASN A 8 16.89 7.79 3.68
CA ASN A 8 15.97 8.66 2.94
C ASN A 8 14.87 7.87 2.22
N ILE A 9 15.16 6.64 1.81
CA ILE A 9 14.16 5.74 1.20
C ILE A 9 13.16 5.33 2.29
N ILE A 10 13.66 4.89 3.43
CA ILE A 10 12.85 4.51 4.61
C ILE A 10 11.92 5.65 5.04
N GLU A 11 12.44 6.86 5.21
CA GLU A 11 11.63 8.03 5.60
C GLU A 11 10.49 8.33 4.62
N LYS A 12 10.71 8.09 3.32
CA LYS A 12 9.67 8.29 2.31
C LYS A 12 8.54 7.26 2.41
N ILE A 13 8.87 6.00 2.71
CA ILE A 13 7.94 4.87 2.58
C ILE A 13 7.32 4.40 3.90
N LYS A 14 7.97 4.62 5.05
CA LYS A 14 7.59 4.02 6.35
C LYS A 14 6.12 4.23 6.73
N GLU A 15 5.59 5.41 6.50
CA GLU A 15 4.19 5.77 6.82
C GLU A 15 3.15 5.10 5.92
N SER A 16 3.57 4.51 4.79
CA SER A 16 2.70 3.77 3.87
C SER A 16 2.80 2.26 4.03
N ILE A 17 3.69 1.78 4.90
CA ILE A 17 3.89 0.37 5.20
C ILE A 17 3.19 0.06 6.51
N VAL A 18 2.50 -1.07 6.55
CA VAL A 18 1.64 -1.45 7.67
C VAL A 18 1.90 -2.89 8.10
N VAL A 19 1.62 -3.19 9.35
CA VAL A 19 1.48 -4.57 9.84
C VAL A 19 0.06 -5.02 9.59
N VAL A 20 -0.09 -6.20 9.01
CA VAL A 20 -1.37 -6.89 8.85
C VAL A 20 -1.44 -7.96 9.93
N LYS A 21 -2.46 -7.92 10.78
CA LYS A 21 -2.69 -8.95 11.80
C LYS A 21 -4.05 -9.58 11.58
N THR A 22 -4.08 -10.90 11.52
CA THR A 22 -5.30 -11.68 11.62
C THR A 22 -5.32 -12.45 12.94
N ASP A 23 -6.35 -13.24 13.16
CA ASP A 23 -6.44 -14.18 14.28
C ASP A 23 -5.37 -15.29 14.22
N LYS A 24 -4.84 -15.59 13.02
CA LYS A 24 -3.90 -16.69 12.79
C LYS A 24 -2.50 -16.24 12.41
N ASN A 25 -2.38 -15.12 11.69
CA ASN A 25 -1.16 -14.74 10.99
C ASN A 25 -0.80 -13.26 11.22
N ILE A 26 0.49 -12.98 11.05
CA ILE A 26 1.03 -11.62 11.05
C ILE A 26 1.92 -11.47 9.80
N GLY A 27 1.69 -10.39 9.06
CA GLY A 27 2.46 -10.06 7.87
C GLY A 27 2.65 -8.56 7.71
N THR A 28 3.22 -8.18 6.57
CA THR A 28 3.35 -6.79 6.16
C THR A 28 2.41 -6.51 4.99
N GLY A 29 1.97 -5.27 4.87
CA GLY A 29 1.33 -4.76 3.68
C GLY A 29 1.76 -3.32 3.40
N PHE A 30 1.19 -2.74 2.37
CA PHE A 30 1.35 -1.31 2.08
C PHE A 30 0.06 -0.69 1.55
N ILE A 31 -0.10 0.60 1.81
CA ILE A 31 -1.29 1.36 1.48
C ILE A 31 -1.24 1.75 0.00
N ALA A 32 -2.14 1.19 -0.81
CA ALA A 32 -2.22 1.43 -2.25
C ALA A 32 -2.92 2.75 -2.61
N ASP A 33 -3.84 3.22 -1.76
CA ASP A 33 -4.62 4.43 -2.02
C ASP A 33 -4.86 5.25 -0.75
N THR A 34 -5.20 6.52 -0.94
CA THR A 34 -5.39 7.45 0.19
C THR A 34 -6.62 7.16 1.02
N THR A 35 -7.52 6.27 0.58
CA THR A 35 -8.69 5.87 1.36
C THR A 35 -8.41 4.69 2.28
N GLY A 36 -7.22 4.08 2.23
CA GLY A 36 -6.85 2.98 3.11
C GLY A 36 -7.13 1.60 2.52
N ILE A 37 -7.02 1.45 1.19
CA ILE A 37 -6.85 0.13 0.57
C ILE A 37 -5.40 -0.29 0.78
N VAL A 38 -5.20 -1.47 1.35
CA VAL A 38 -3.90 -2.09 1.64
C VAL A 38 -3.74 -3.32 0.75
N ILE A 39 -2.51 -3.55 0.29
CA ILE A 39 -2.11 -4.76 -0.43
C ILE A 39 -1.19 -5.58 0.47
N THR A 40 -1.40 -6.90 0.49
CA THR A 40 -0.54 -7.88 1.15
C THR A 40 -0.62 -9.21 0.38
N ASN A 41 -0.06 -10.28 0.92
CA ASN A 41 -0.18 -11.61 0.33
C ASN A 41 -1.48 -12.32 0.74
N ALA A 42 -1.96 -13.23 -0.10
CA ALA A 42 -3.15 -14.02 0.20
C ALA A 42 -2.91 -14.97 1.37
N HIS A 43 -1.74 -15.59 1.46
CA HIS A 43 -1.40 -16.47 2.59
C HIS A 43 -1.26 -15.73 3.93
N VAL A 44 -1.07 -14.41 3.93
CA VAL A 44 -1.04 -13.61 5.18
C VAL A 44 -2.44 -13.51 5.78
N VAL A 45 -3.46 -13.42 4.92
CA VAL A 45 -4.85 -13.29 5.36
C VAL A 45 -5.62 -14.60 5.39
N GLU A 46 -5.17 -15.62 4.66
CA GLU A 46 -5.85 -16.92 4.53
C GLU A 46 -7.37 -16.77 4.29
N ASP A 47 -8.18 -17.39 5.15
CA ASP A 47 -9.64 -17.35 5.18
C ASP A 47 -10.20 -16.24 6.10
N SER A 48 -9.34 -15.44 6.73
CA SER A 48 -9.77 -14.36 7.62
C SER A 48 -10.55 -13.30 6.82
N THR A 49 -11.69 -12.88 7.36
CA THR A 49 -12.53 -11.82 6.76
C THR A 49 -12.29 -10.46 7.42
N ASP A 50 -12.03 -10.48 8.73
CA ASP A 50 -11.68 -9.32 9.54
C ASP A 50 -10.18 -9.38 9.90
N CYS A 51 -9.54 -8.23 9.96
CA CYS A 51 -8.12 -8.08 10.32
C CYS A 51 -7.86 -6.72 10.99
N GLU A 52 -6.73 -6.60 11.67
CA GLU A 52 -6.23 -5.35 12.20
C GLU A 52 -5.08 -4.84 11.34
N ILE A 53 -5.14 -3.55 10.96
CA ILE A 53 -4.03 -2.84 10.33
C ILE A 53 -3.36 -1.94 11.36
N GLN A 54 -2.10 -2.22 11.66
CA GLN A 54 -1.28 -1.36 12.52
C GLN A 54 -0.34 -0.51 11.67
N MET A 55 -0.46 0.80 11.85
CA MET A 55 0.35 1.82 11.18
C MET A 55 1.75 1.94 11.81
N PHE A 56 2.66 2.62 11.11
CA PHE A 56 4.00 2.94 11.62
C PHE A 56 3.99 3.69 12.97
N ASP A 57 3.00 4.53 13.21
CA ASP A 57 2.83 5.26 14.48
C ASP A 57 2.14 4.44 15.58
N LYS A 58 2.03 3.11 15.37
CA LYS A 58 1.41 2.12 16.25
C LYS A 58 -0.11 2.24 16.40
N LYS A 59 -0.77 3.16 15.69
CA LYS A 59 -2.24 3.19 15.65
C LYS A 59 -2.76 1.97 14.91
N SER A 60 -3.69 1.27 15.53
CA SER A 60 -4.40 0.14 14.95
C SER A 60 -5.77 0.55 14.43
N TYR A 61 -6.20 -0.09 13.35
CA TYR A 61 -7.48 0.12 12.71
C TYR A 61 -8.11 -1.22 12.37
N ASP A 62 -9.41 -1.36 12.65
CA ASP A 62 -10.20 -2.47 12.11
C ASP A 62 -10.21 -2.41 10.59
N ALA A 63 -10.13 -3.58 9.96
CA ALA A 63 -10.07 -3.69 8.52
C ALA A 63 -10.72 -4.99 8.04
N LYS A 64 -11.10 -5.01 6.76
CA LYS A 64 -11.74 -6.15 6.11
C LYS A 64 -10.97 -6.61 4.90
N VAL A 65 -10.80 -7.91 4.75
CA VAL A 65 -10.33 -8.50 3.51
C VAL A 65 -11.45 -8.35 2.47
N ILE A 66 -11.19 -7.58 1.42
CA ILE A 66 -12.20 -7.25 0.40
C ILE A 66 -12.09 -8.13 -0.84
N GLU A 67 -10.90 -8.67 -1.10
CA GLU A 67 -10.58 -9.53 -2.24
C GLU A 67 -9.27 -10.27 -1.96
N SER A 68 -9.20 -11.56 -2.29
CA SER A 68 -7.97 -12.36 -2.24
C SER A 68 -7.89 -13.25 -3.47
N ASN A 69 -6.66 -13.49 -3.93
CA ASN A 69 -6.33 -14.39 -5.03
C ASN A 69 -5.14 -15.23 -4.60
N PHE A 70 -5.41 -16.50 -4.27
CA PHE A 70 -4.40 -17.44 -3.80
C PHE A 70 -3.45 -17.88 -4.91
N ASP A 71 -3.91 -17.96 -6.16
CA ASP A 71 -3.04 -18.34 -7.28
C ASP A 71 -1.90 -17.33 -7.43
N MET A 72 -2.22 -16.03 -7.39
CA MET A 72 -1.23 -14.94 -7.45
C MET A 72 -0.62 -14.58 -6.10
N ASP A 73 -1.08 -15.19 -5.01
CA ASP A 73 -0.73 -14.85 -3.64
C ASP A 73 -0.88 -13.34 -3.31
N ILE A 74 -2.00 -12.74 -3.68
CA ILE A 74 -2.32 -11.32 -3.41
C ILE A 74 -3.64 -11.18 -2.67
N ALA A 75 -3.69 -10.30 -1.68
CA ALA A 75 -4.92 -9.86 -1.03
C ALA A 75 -5.01 -8.35 -0.94
N PHE A 76 -6.25 -7.86 -1.00
CA PHE A 76 -6.63 -6.48 -0.78
C PHE A 76 -7.44 -6.39 0.52
N ILE A 77 -7.05 -5.42 1.34
CA ILE A 77 -7.67 -5.13 2.62
C ILE A 77 -8.19 -3.70 2.59
N LYS A 78 -9.33 -3.46 3.21
CA LYS A 78 -9.90 -2.14 3.42
C LYS A 78 -9.87 -1.76 4.88
N ILE A 79 -9.12 -0.71 5.22
CA ILE A 79 -9.18 -0.08 6.54
C ILE A 79 -10.58 0.54 6.72
N ILE A 80 -11.25 0.20 7.83
CA ILE A 80 -12.53 0.75 8.24
C ILE A 80 -12.27 2.09 8.94
N SER A 81 -11.99 3.10 8.11
CA SER A 81 -11.79 4.48 8.57
C SER A 81 -12.20 5.47 7.49
N ASN A 82 -12.63 6.65 7.91
CA ASN A 82 -12.90 7.77 7.02
C ASN A 82 -11.70 8.73 6.89
N ARG A 83 -10.57 8.38 7.50
CA ARG A 83 -9.32 9.16 7.44
C ARG A 83 -8.63 9.02 6.09
N VAL A 84 -7.74 9.96 5.82
CA VAL A 84 -6.82 9.90 4.68
C VAL A 84 -5.51 9.26 5.13
N PHE A 85 -5.00 8.35 4.32
CA PHE A 85 -3.74 7.67 4.56
C PHE A 85 -2.67 8.06 3.53
N LYS A 86 -1.40 7.98 3.92
CA LYS A 86 -0.30 8.15 2.99
C LYS A 86 -0.17 6.90 2.12
N LYS A 87 -0.45 7.05 0.83
CA LYS A 87 -0.28 5.96 -0.13
C LYS A 87 1.20 5.74 -0.46
N ALA A 88 1.54 4.49 -0.74
CA ALA A 88 2.84 4.11 -1.25
C ALA A 88 3.01 4.54 -2.71
N ASN A 89 4.27 4.72 -3.11
CA ASN A 89 4.62 5.05 -4.49
C ASN A 89 4.79 3.77 -5.31
N VAL A 90 3.74 3.33 -5.99
CA VAL A 90 3.79 2.14 -6.85
C VAL A 90 4.38 2.47 -8.22
N LEU A 91 5.33 1.65 -8.68
CA LEU A 91 5.88 1.76 -10.01
C LEU A 91 4.82 1.40 -11.07
N LYS A 92 4.60 2.30 -12.03
CA LYS A 92 3.57 2.16 -13.07
C LYS A 92 4.06 1.61 -14.41
N ARG A 93 5.38 1.55 -14.60
CA ARG A 93 6.03 1.06 -15.82
C ARG A 93 7.36 0.44 -15.43
N LYS A 94 7.71 -0.72 -16.00
CA LYS A 94 8.98 -1.42 -15.76
C LYS A 94 10.15 -0.45 -16.00
N ASP A 95 10.92 -0.22 -14.95
CA ASP A 95 12.09 0.68 -14.88
C ASP A 95 13.00 0.16 -13.75
N TYR A 96 13.39 -1.11 -13.89
CA TYR A 96 14.32 -1.83 -13.02
C TYR A 96 14.99 -2.95 -13.82
N ASN A 97 16.23 -3.28 -13.48
CA ASN A 97 17.07 -4.26 -14.16
C ASN A 97 17.75 -5.20 -13.15
N VAL A 98 18.23 -6.34 -13.64
CA VAL A 98 19.13 -7.20 -12.86
C VAL A 98 20.35 -6.38 -12.40
N GLY A 99 20.72 -6.53 -11.14
CA GLY A 99 21.80 -5.76 -10.49
C GLY A 99 21.34 -4.47 -9.79
N ASP A 100 20.11 -4.01 -9.99
CA ASP A 100 19.60 -2.84 -9.26
C ASP A 100 19.47 -3.14 -7.77
N GLU A 101 20.03 -2.26 -6.92
CA GLU A 101 19.87 -2.39 -5.48
C GLU A 101 18.43 -2.10 -5.07
N VAL A 102 17.93 -2.95 -4.18
CA VAL A 102 16.57 -2.92 -3.68
C VAL A 102 16.58 -3.18 -2.18
N ILE A 103 15.51 -2.74 -1.50
CA ILE A 103 15.26 -3.07 -0.11
C ILE A 103 13.93 -3.79 0.03
N ALA A 104 13.86 -4.74 0.96
CA ALA A 104 12.59 -5.19 1.51
C ALA A 104 12.36 -4.46 2.84
N TYR A 105 11.12 -4.05 3.06
CA TYR A 105 10.71 -3.45 4.32
C TYR A 105 9.53 -4.25 4.85
N GLY A 106 9.64 -4.72 6.09
CA GLY A 106 8.52 -5.32 6.78
C GLY A 106 8.66 -5.31 8.29
N ASN A 107 7.80 -6.09 8.93
CA ASN A 107 7.68 -6.19 10.38
C ASN A 107 7.71 -7.67 10.79
N PRO A 108 8.87 -8.34 10.66
CA PRO A 108 9.02 -9.75 10.99
C PRO A 108 8.82 -10.01 12.47
N LEU A 109 7.90 -10.92 12.82
CA LEU A 109 7.72 -11.45 14.19
C LEU A 109 7.52 -10.38 15.29
N GLY A 110 6.97 -9.21 14.94
CA GLY A 110 6.82 -8.08 15.88
C GLY A 110 8.10 -7.26 16.11
N PHE A 111 9.22 -7.59 15.46
CA PHE A 111 10.37 -6.70 15.33
C PHE A 111 10.01 -5.58 14.34
N GLU A 112 9.53 -4.47 14.88
CA GLU A 112 9.07 -3.32 14.11
C GLU A 112 10.17 -2.79 13.17
N ASN A 113 9.80 -2.48 11.92
CA ASN A 113 10.62 -1.75 10.95
C ASN A 113 11.93 -2.42 10.53
N THR A 114 11.87 -3.71 10.19
CA THR A 114 13.02 -4.42 9.64
C THR A 114 13.20 -4.07 8.18
N VAL A 115 14.41 -3.62 7.85
CA VAL A 115 14.83 -3.32 6.49
C VAL A 115 16.00 -4.21 6.12
N THR A 116 15.85 -4.95 5.03
CA THR A 116 16.92 -5.76 4.45
C THR A 116 17.23 -5.24 3.06
N LYS A 117 18.48 -5.38 2.63
CA LYS A 117 18.99 -4.84 1.36
C LYS A 117 19.64 -5.96 0.55
N GLY A 118 19.53 -5.85 -0.76
CA GLY A 118 20.15 -6.73 -1.74
C GLY A 118 20.03 -6.11 -3.13
N ILE A 119 20.01 -6.96 -4.15
CA ILE A 119 19.85 -6.62 -5.56
C ILE A 119 18.76 -7.48 -6.21
N ILE A 120 18.31 -7.03 -7.37
CA ILE A 120 17.56 -7.90 -8.29
C ILE A 120 18.53 -8.91 -8.90
N SER A 121 18.35 -10.19 -8.58
CA SER A 121 19.22 -11.28 -9.03
C SER A 121 18.79 -11.84 -10.39
N ALA A 122 17.49 -11.87 -10.66
CA ALA A 122 16.93 -12.26 -11.96
C ALA A 122 15.53 -11.67 -12.15
N LEU A 123 15.11 -11.53 -13.41
CA LEU A 123 13.77 -11.10 -13.79
C LEU A 123 13.00 -12.23 -14.44
N ASP A 124 11.67 -12.13 -14.39
CA ASP A 124 10.76 -12.98 -15.15
C ASP A 124 10.97 -14.49 -14.88
N ARG A 125 11.36 -14.84 -13.64
CA ARG A 125 11.55 -16.24 -13.23
C ARG A 125 10.19 -16.91 -13.08
N GLU A 126 9.93 -17.90 -13.93
CA GLU A 126 8.65 -18.61 -13.92
C GLU A 126 8.64 -19.76 -12.90
N ILE A 127 7.66 -19.75 -12.00
CA ILE A 127 7.39 -20.80 -11.02
C ILE A 127 5.88 -21.02 -11.00
N GLY A 128 5.43 -22.25 -11.31
CA GLY A 128 4.00 -22.56 -11.34
C GLY A 128 3.18 -21.70 -12.31
N GLY A 129 3.77 -21.24 -13.40
CA GLY A 129 3.12 -20.37 -14.39
C GLY A 129 3.08 -18.88 -14.04
N ILE A 130 3.69 -18.47 -12.92
CA ILE A 130 3.75 -17.08 -12.47
C ILE A 130 5.19 -16.59 -12.55
N LYS A 131 5.36 -15.36 -13.04
CA LYS A 131 6.67 -14.71 -13.18
C LYS A 131 7.00 -13.90 -11.94
N TYR A 132 8.19 -14.11 -11.40
CA TYR A 132 8.69 -13.44 -10.21
C TYR A 132 9.93 -12.60 -10.49
N ILE A 133 10.13 -11.57 -9.68
CA ILE A 133 11.43 -10.92 -9.47
C ILE A 133 12.20 -11.79 -8.48
N GLN A 134 13.35 -12.31 -8.89
CA GLN A 134 14.27 -12.99 -7.98
C GLN A 134 15.21 -11.97 -7.36
N THR A 135 15.44 -12.09 -6.06
CA THR A 135 16.28 -11.17 -5.28
C THR A 135 17.12 -11.93 -4.27
N ASP A 136 18.29 -11.39 -3.91
CA ASP A 136 19.11 -11.89 -2.80
C ASP A 136 18.82 -11.17 -1.47
N VAL A 137 17.88 -10.20 -1.49
CA VAL A 137 17.38 -9.55 -0.28
C VAL A 137 16.89 -10.62 0.70
N PRO A 138 17.37 -10.65 1.96
CA PRO A 138 16.85 -11.57 2.95
C PRO A 138 15.33 -11.36 3.18
N ILE A 139 14.53 -12.35 2.76
CA ILE A 139 13.09 -12.43 3.01
C ILE A 139 12.85 -13.46 4.12
N ASN A 140 12.29 -13.00 5.22
CA ASN A 140 11.96 -13.80 6.40
C ASN A 140 10.47 -13.64 6.72
N PRO A 141 9.86 -14.56 7.50
CA PRO A 141 8.49 -14.42 7.98
C PRO A 141 8.22 -13.01 8.54
N GLY A 142 7.18 -12.36 8.00
CA GLY A 142 6.73 -11.01 8.30
C GLY A 142 7.35 -9.87 7.49
N ASN A 143 8.28 -10.15 6.55
CA ASN A 143 8.47 -9.28 5.36
C ASN A 143 7.52 -9.67 4.21
N SER A 144 6.93 -10.87 4.26
CA SER A 144 5.90 -11.32 3.31
C SER A 144 4.70 -10.35 3.29
N GLY A 145 4.23 -10.06 2.09
CA GLY A 145 3.21 -9.06 1.77
C GLY A 145 3.75 -7.63 1.74
N GLY A 146 4.94 -7.40 2.29
CA GLY A 146 5.61 -6.11 2.28
C GLY A 146 6.26 -5.77 0.93
N PRO A 147 6.63 -4.50 0.73
CA PRO A 147 7.15 -4.06 -0.55
C PRO A 147 8.62 -4.42 -0.77
N LEU A 148 8.94 -4.77 -2.02
CA LEU A 148 10.29 -4.66 -2.58
C LEU A 148 10.43 -3.27 -3.23
N VAL A 149 11.42 -2.49 -2.80
CA VAL A 149 11.51 -1.06 -3.10
C VAL A 149 12.84 -0.71 -3.74
N ASP A 150 12.78 0.11 -4.79
CA ASP A 150 13.99 0.61 -5.47
C ASP A 150 14.62 1.83 -4.78
N LYS A 151 15.77 2.28 -5.30
CA LYS A 151 16.50 3.46 -4.80
C LYS A 151 15.67 4.76 -4.81
N LYS A 152 14.62 4.84 -5.63
CA LYS A 152 13.75 6.01 -5.73
C LYS A 152 12.60 5.97 -4.73
N GLY A 153 12.47 4.90 -3.93
CA GLY A 153 11.36 4.69 -3.01
C GLY A 153 10.09 4.25 -3.72
N ARG A 154 10.21 3.65 -4.92
CA ARG A 154 9.08 3.07 -5.65
C ARG A 154 8.98 1.60 -5.31
N ILE A 155 7.78 1.13 -5.01
CA ILE A 155 7.49 -0.30 -4.90
C ILE A 155 7.58 -0.87 -6.31
N ILE A 156 8.42 -1.90 -6.48
CA ILE A 156 8.60 -2.63 -7.73
C ILE A 156 8.07 -4.07 -7.65
N GLY A 157 7.84 -4.58 -6.44
CA GLY A 157 7.26 -5.89 -6.22
C GLY A 157 6.75 -6.09 -4.80
N ILE A 158 6.15 -7.25 -4.57
CA ILE A 158 5.55 -7.67 -3.29
C ILE A 158 6.27 -8.93 -2.84
N ASN A 159 6.99 -8.86 -1.72
CA ASN A 159 7.75 -9.99 -1.21
C ASN A 159 6.78 -11.12 -0.83
N THR A 160 7.04 -12.35 -1.27
CA THR A 160 6.12 -13.48 -1.03
C THR A 160 6.86 -14.71 -0.50
N LEU A 161 7.74 -15.28 -1.32
CA LEU A 161 8.32 -16.60 -1.09
C LEU A 161 9.83 -16.52 -0.87
N LYS A 162 10.32 -17.47 -0.09
CA LYS A 162 11.72 -17.89 -0.07
C LYS A 162 11.74 -19.42 -0.23
N ILE A 163 12.71 -19.94 -0.97
CA ILE A 163 12.96 -21.39 -0.96
C ILE A 163 13.64 -21.73 0.37
N ALA A 164 12.97 -22.54 1.21
CA ALA A 164 13.38 -22.82 2.59
C ALA A 164 14.85 -23.25 2.70
N ASP A 165 15.31 -24.08 1.76
CA ASP A 165 16.66 -24.66 1.76
C ASP A 165 17.69 -23.89 0.93
N ALA A 166 17.33 -22.71 0.40
CA ALA A 166 18.24 -21.86 -0.38
C ALA A 166 18.43 -20.48 0.27
N SER A 167 19.64 -20.24 0.79
CA SER A 167 20.04 -18.91 1.25
C SER A 167 20.29 -17.98 0.06
N GLY A 168 19.83 -16.73 0.17
CA GLY A 168 20.04 -15.72 -0.88
C GLY A 168 19.14 -15.86 -2.12
N ILE A 169 18.06 -16.66 -2.05
CA ILE A 169 17.06 -16.77 -3.11
C ILE A 169 15.67 -16.43 -2.56
N GLY A 170 15.26 -15.19 -2.76
CA GLY A 170 13.91 -14.68 -2.48
C GLY A 170 13.16 -14.32 -3.75
N PHE A 171 11.83 -14.27 -3.64
CA PHE A 171 10.93 -13.92 -4.74
C PHE A 171 9.95 -12.82 -4.35
N ALA A 172 9.71 -11.93 -5.30
CA ALA A 172 8.68 -10.92 -5.21
C ALA A 172 7.79 -10.93 -6.46
N ILE A 173 6.48 -10.77 -6.26
CA ILE A 173 5.51 -10.62 -7.34
C ILE A 173 5.75 -9.25 -7.99
N PRO A 174 5.99 -9.15 -9.31
CA PRO A 174 6.20 -7.87 -9.97
C PRO A 174 4.97 -6.97 -9.81
N ILE A 175 5.16 -5.76 -9.27
CA ILE A 175 4.02 -4.87 -9.01
C ILE A 175 3.28 -4.49 -10.30
N ILE A 176 4.02 -4.45 -11.42
CA ILE A 176 3.51 -4.05 -12.73
C ILE A 176 2.40 -4.98 -13.23
N ASP A 177 2.50 -6.27 -12.90
CA ASP A 177 1.50 -7.29 -13.28
C ASP A 177 0.22 -7.12 -12.46
N ILE A 178 0.34 -6.54 -11.27
CA ILE A 178 -0.77 -6.33 -10.33
C ILE A 178 -1.42 -4.94 -10.51
N VAL A 179 -0.74 -3.96 -11.13
CA VAL A 179 -1.27 -2.58 -11.35
C VAL A 179 -2.69 -2.56 -11.94
N PRO A 180 -3.05 -3.35 -12.97
CA PRO A 180 -4.41 -3.38 -13.49
C PRO A 180 -5.44 -3.78 -12.42
N LEU A 181 -5.12 -4.81 -11.64
CA LEU A 181 -5.96 -5.29 -10.55
C LEU A 181 -6.10 -4.22 -9.45
N ILE A 182 -4.98 -3.60 -9.03
CA ILE A 182 -4.99 -2.48 -8.07
C ILE A 182 -5.96 -1.39 -8.51
N ASN A 183 -5.90 -0.97 -9.77
CA ASN A 183 -6.77 0.09 -10.28
C ASN A 183 -8.25 -0.31 -10.27
N LEU A 184 -8.57 -1.56 -10.62
CA LEU A 184 -9.93 -2.09 -10.58
C LEU A 184 -10.47 -2.15 -9.14
N THR A 185 -9.69 -2.70 -8.21
CA THR A 185 -10.07 -2.81 -6.80
C THR A 185 -10.21 -1.41 -6.17
N ILE A 186 -9.29 -0.48 -6.43
CA ILE A 186 -9.44 0.92 -6.01
C ILE A 186 -10.73 1.52 -6.59
N LYS A 187 -10.99 1.36 -7.88
CA LYS A 187 -12.22 1.91 -8.49
C LYS A 187 -13.49 1.35 -7.83
N LYS A 188 -13.49 0.07 -7.45
CA LYS A 188 -14.63 -0.62 -6.83
C LYS A 188 -14.87 -0.23 -5.37
N TYR A 189 -13.80 -0.11 -4.57
CA TYR A 189 -13.90 0.02 -3.11
C TYR A 189 -13.45 1.38 -2.54
N LYS A 190 -12.93 2.29 -3.38
CA LYS A 190 -12.57 3.64 -2.94
C LYS A 190 -13.78 4.40 -2.43
N LEU A 191 -13.61 5.07 -1.29
CA LEU A 191 -14.59 6.03 -0.80
C LEU A 191 -14.68 7.23 -1.75
N THR A 192 -15.89 7.53 -2.18
CA THR A 192 -16.26 8.80 -2.80
C THR A 192 -16.66 9.81 -1.73
N PRO A 193 -16.66 11.12 -2.02
CA PRO A 193 -17.17 12.14 -1.09
C PRO A 193 -18.59 11.85 -0.59
N ASP A 194 -19.38 11.15 -1.40
CA ASP A 194 -20.76 10.77 -1.10
C ASP A 194 -20.89 9.45 -0.33
N SER A 195 -19.78 8.89 0.19
CA SER A 195 -19.80 7.62 0.91
C SER A 195 -18.97 7.61 2.18
N VAL A 196 -19.40 6.81 3.16
CA VAL A 196 -18.79 6.69 4.48
C VAL A 196 -18.83 5.22 4.92
N TYR A 197 -17.81 4.76 5.65
CA TYR A 197 -17.87 3.43 6.28
C TYR A 197 -18.50 3.51 7.66
N CYS A 198 -19.34 2.52 7.95
CA CYS A 198 -19.80 2.27 9.31
C CYS A 198 -18.63 1.73 10.15
N ASN A 199 -18.30 2.43 11.23
CA ASN A 199 -17.24 2.05 12.18
C ASN A 199 -17.60 0.83 13.04
N VAL A 200 -18.83 0.29 12.93
CA VAL A 200 -19.27 -0.89 13.68
C VAL A 200 -19.20 -2.15 12.81
N CYS A 201 -19.76 -2.11 11.60
CA CYS A 201 -19.85 -3.31 10.76
C CYS A 201 -19.04 -3.25 9.46
N GLY A 202 -18.38 -2.12 9.17
CA GLY A 202 -17.61 -1.90 7.96
C GLY A 202 -18.45 -1.78 6.68
N HIS A 203 -19.77 -1.63 6.79
CA HIS A 203 -20.64 -1.43 5.62
C HIS A 203 -20.44 -0.05 5.02
N ARG A 204 -20.41 0.03 3.68
CA ARG A 204 -20.34 1.31 2.95
C ARG A 204 -21.74 1.90 2.88
N ASN A 205 -21.88 3.15 3.32
CA ASN A 205 -23.14 3.88 3.34
C ASN A 205 -23.02 5.17 2.54
N SER A 206 -24.16 5.79 2.22
CA SER A 206 -24.20 7.18 1.76
C SER A 206 -23.69 8.12 2.86
N SER A 207 -22.91 9.13 2.49
CA SER A 207 -22.45 10.16 3.43
C SER A 207 -23.59 11.04 3.98
N ASN A 208 -24.77 11.01 3.35
CA ASN A 208 -25.96 11.75 3.78
C ASN A 208 -26.81 10.97 4.78
N SER A 209 -26.50 9.70 5.02
CA SER A 209 -27.20 8.88 5.99
C SER A 209 -26.69 9.14 7.40
N SER A 210 -27.59 9.30 8.37
CA SER A 210 -27.23 9.38 9.80
C SER A 210 -26.97 8.01 10.43
N TRP A 211 -27.44 6.94 9.78
CA TRP A 211 -27.45 5.58 10.30
C TRP A 211 -26.98 4.58 9.24
N CYS A 212 -26.35 3.50 9.68
CA CYS A 212 -25.90 2.42 8.82
C CYS A 212 -27.08 1.58 8.33
N GLU A 213 -27.25 1.46 7.03
CA GLU A 213 -28.34 0.69 6.41
C GLU A 213 -28.25 -0.82 6.68
N LYS A 214 -27.07 -1.32 7.06
CA LYS A 214 -26.85 -2.74 7.35
C LYS A 214 -27.06 -3.12 8.81
N CYS A 215 -26.56 -2.30 9.75
CA CYS A 215 -26.56 -2.66 11.18
C CYS A 215 -27.26 -1.65 12.10
N GLY A 216 -27.79 -0.55 11.56
CA GLY A 216 -28.48 0.48 12.35
C GLY A 216 -27.57 1.32 13.25
N ALA A 217 -26.25 1.13 13.23
CA ALA A 217 -25.33 1.96 14.00
C ALA A 217 -25.32 3.41 13.50
N LYS A 218 -25.19 4.38 14.41
CA LYS A 218 -25.03 5.79 14.05
C LYS A 218 -23.72 5.97 13.28
N LEU A 219 -23.80 6.58 12.09
CA LEU A 219 -22.60 6.89 11.32
C LEU A 219 -21.92 8.09 11.97
N VAL A 220 -20.63 7.96 12.29
CA VAL A 220 -19.85 9.06 12.86
C VAL A 220 -19.58 10.06 11.73
N GLU A 221 -20.01 11.31 11.91
CA GLU A 221 -19.67 12.40 10.98
C GLU A 221 -18.15 12.49 10.84
N ASN A 222 -17.69 12.58 9.58
CA ASN A 222 -16.27 12.57 9.21
C ASN A 222 -15.42 13.46 10.13
N VAL A 223 -14.63 12.84 11.01
CA VAL A 223 -13.42 13.46 11.56
C VAL A 223 -12.48 13.64 10.37
N GLU A 224 -12.45 14.88 9.89
CA GLU A 224 -11.88 15.29 8.62
C GLU A 224 -12.67 14.81 7.41
N LYS A 225 -13.76 15.55 7.09
CA LYS A 225 -14.01 15.86 5.67
C LYS A 225 -12.64 16.17 5.09
N VAL A 226 -12.16 15.38 4.13
CA VAL A 226 -11.00 15.72 3.33
C VAL A 226 -11.26 17.12 2.84
N LYS A 227 -10.72 18.12 3.55
CA LYS A 227 -10.58 19.44 3.00
C LYS A 227 -9.57 19.17 1.92
N ASN A 228 -10.05 18.87 0.72
CA ASN A 228 -9.36 19.21 -0.51
C ASN A 228 -9.11 20.72 -0.38
N LYS A 229 -8.06 21.09 0.36
CA LYS A 229 -7.56 22.44 0.41
C LYS A 229 -6.99 22.62 -0.98
N ASN A 230 -7.85 23.06 -1.90
CA ASN A 230 -7.40 23.44 -3.21
C ASN A 230 -6.35 24.53 -3.03
N LYS A 231 -5.16 24.34 -3.56
CA LYS A 231 -4.17 25.41 -3.58
C LYS A 231 -4.52 26.37 -4.70
N LYS A 232 -4.54 27.66 -4.37
CA LYS A 232 -4.80 28.73 -5.32
C LYS A 232 -3.49 29.04 -6.03
N CYS A 233 -3.50 29.06 -7.35
CA CYS A 233 -2.33 29.47 -8.12
C CYS A 233 -1.98 30.93 -7.78
N PRO A 234 -0.74 31.25 -7.38
CA PRO A 234 -0.35 32.63 -7.06
C PRO A 234 -0.40 33.53 -8.29
N GLU A 235 -0.17 32.98 -9.48
CA GLU A 235 -0.16 33.73 -10.74
C GLU A 235 -1.55 34.01 -11.29
N CYS A 236 -2.42 33.00 -11.41
CA CYS A 236 -3.71 33.13 -12.10
C CYS A 236 -4.95 32.96 -11.22
N GLY A 237 -4.76 32.65 -9.94
CA GLY A 237 -5.85 32.48 -8.98
C GLY A 237 -6.68 31.20 -9.12
N GLU A 238 -6.35 30.32 -10.07
CA GLU A 238 -7.08 29.06 -10.29
C GLU A 238 -6.97 28.12 -9.08
N LYS A 239 -8.08 27.45 -8.73
CA LYS A 239 -8.08 26.41 -7.69
C LYS A 239 -7.60 25.09 -8.28
N ASN A 240 -6.51 24.55 -7.74
CA ASN A 240 -5.92 23.28 -8.14
C ASN A 240 -6.01 22.27 -7.00
N PRO A 241 -6.08 20.95 -7.28
CA PRO A 241 -5.98 19.91 -6.25
C PRO A 241 -4.77 20.11 -5.33
N ALA A 242 -4.88 19.70 -4.06
CA ALA A 242 -3.82 19.91 -3.06
C ALA A 242 -2.47 19.30 -3.47
N ASP A 243 -2.50 18.20 -4.24
CA ASP A 243 -1.34 17.45 -4.73
C ASP A 243 -0.85 17.88 -6.13
N ALA A 244 -1.49 18.87 -6.77
CA ALA A 244 -1.14 19.29 -8.12
C ALA A 244 0.19 20.07 -8.15
N LYS A 245 1.23 19.56 -8.81
CA LYS A 245 2.50 20.31 -8.96
C LYS A 245 2.41 21.49 -9.92
N TRP A 246 1.48 21.43 -10.87
CA TRP A 246 1.34 22.42 -11.93
C TRP A 246 -0.08 22.96 -12.00
N CYS A 247 -0.23 24.25 -12.26
CA CYS A 247 -1.54 24.85 -12.46
C CYS A 247 -2.15 24.36 -13.76
N LYS A 248 -3.35 23.77 -13.70
CA LYS A 248 -4.09 23.29 -14.87
C LYS A 248 -4.49 24.39 -15.86
N LYS A 249 -4.48 25.66 -15.42
CA LYS A 249 -4.90 26.82 -16.23
C LYS A 249 -3.73 27.52 -16.90
N CYS A 250 -2.71 27.91 -16.13
CA CYS A 250 -1.60 28.71 -16.64
C CYS A 250 -0.26 27.95 -16.74
N GLY A 251 -0.18 26.70 -16.27
CA GLY A 251 1.07 25.94 -16.29
C GLY A 251 2.11 26.41 -15.26
N HIS A 252 1.75 27.29 -14.33
CA HIS A 252 2.61 27.71 -13.22
C HIS A 252 2.98 26.54 -12.31
N ASN A 253 4.23 26.48 -11.85
CA ASN A 253 4.67 25.50 -10.86
C ASN A 253 4.18 25.91 -9.47
N LEU A 254 3.25 25.16 -8.91
CA LEU A 254 2.59 25.48 -7.64
C LEU A 254 3.41 25.12 -6.40
N ASP A 255 4.67 24.69 -6.56
CA ASP A 255 5.60 24.36 -5.48
C ASP A 255 6.75 25.40 -5.35
N LEU A 256 6.76 26.42 -6.22
CA LEU A 256 7.69 27.55 -6.16
C LEU A 256 6.88 28.78 -5.75
N GLU A 257 7.30 29.44 -4.66
CA GLU A 257 6.70 30.71 -4.20
C GLU A 257 6.95 31.86 -5.19
#